data_AF-K2BMX4-F1
#
_entry.id   AF-K2BMX4-F1
#
_cell.length_a   1.000
_cell.length_b   1.000
_cell.length_c   1.000
_cell.angle_alpha   90.00
_cell.angle_beta   90.00
_cell.angle_gamma   90.00
#
_symmetry.space_group_name_H-M   'P 1'
#
loop_
_entity.id
_entity.type
_entity.pdbx_description
1 polymer ?
#
loop_
_entity_poly.entity_id
_entity_poly.type
_entity_poly.pdbx_seq_one_letter_code
_entity_poly.pdbx_strand_id
1 'polypeptide(L)'
;MISVNLKRFFFGSPRDPLNPKTYQHVALIAFFAWVGLGADGLSSSCYGPEEAFIALGSHSYLAFYLAIATAFTVFIISIAYSQV
;
A
#
# COMPACT_ATOMS: atom_id res chain seq x y z
N MET A 1 26.23 -24.44 -37.62
CA MET A 1 26.79 -24.08 -36.30
C MET A 1 26.04 -22.86 -35.78
N ILE A 2 24.84 -23.06 -35.22
CA ILE A 2 24.02 -21.98 -34.65
C ILE A 2 23.89 -22.31 -33.16
N SER A 3 24.79 -21.76 -32.35
CA SER A 3 24.70 -21.89 -30.89
C SER A 3 23.65 -20.90 -30.40
N VAL A 4 22.38 -21.28 -30.51
CA VAL A 4 21.28 -20.52 -29.90
C VAL A 4 21.50 -20.59 -28.39
N ASN A 5 21.81 -19.46 -27.78
CA ASN A 5 22.08 -19.37 -26.35
C ASN A 5 20.76 -19.64 -25.60
N LEU A 6 20.51 -20.90 -25.20
CA LEU A 6 19.30 -21.35 -24.50
C LEU A 6 18.94 -20.45 -23.32
N LYS A 7 19.97 -19.92 -22.64
CA LYS A 7 19.83 -19.00 -21.51
C LYS A 7 19.12 -17.70 -21.91
N ARG A 8 19.41 -17.16 -23.07
CA ARG A 8 18.80 -15.92 -23.61
C ARG A 8 17.39 -16.14 -24.16
N PHE A 9 17.07 -17.37 -24.58
CA PHE A 9 15.71 -17.74 -24.94
C PHE A 9 14.80 -17.83 -23.71
N PHE A 10 15.29 -18.44 -22.61
CA PHE A 10 14.53 -18.54 -21.36
C PHE A 10 14.46 -17.23 -20.56
N PHE A 11 15.54 -16.46 -20.48
CA PHE A 11 15.61 -15.24 -19.65
C PHE A 11 15.39 -13.93 -20.43
N GLY A 12 15.39 -13.96 -21.76
CA GLY A 12 15.33 -12.76 -22.59
C GLY A 12 16.65 -11.96 -22.61
N SER A 13 16.65 -10.86 -23.36
CA SER A 13 17.80 -9.93 -23.39
C SER A 13 17.82 -9.05 -22.12
N PRO A 14 19.01 -8.63 -21.64
CA PRO A 14 19.11 -7.73 -20.49
C PRO A 14 18.26 -6.49 -20.70
N ARG A 15 17.40 -6.15 -19.73
CA ARG A 15 16.67 -4.88 -19.75
C ARG A 15 17.65 -3.76 -19.50
N ASP A 16 17.68 -2.79 -20.39
CA ASP A 16 18.50 -1.59 -20.25
C ASP A 16 17.79 -0.63 -19.26
N PRO A 17 18.39 -0.36 -18.08
CA PRO A 17 17.84 0.56 -17.10
C PRO A 17 17.87 2.02 -17.60
N LEU A 18 18.69 2.34 -18.60
CA LEU A 18 18.79 3.69 -19.18
C LEU A 18 17.80 3.92 -20.33
N ASN A 19 17.04 2.90 -20.73
CA ASN A 19 16.08 3.03 -21.81
C ASN A 19 14.88 3.89 -21.35
N PRO A 20 14.51 4.94 -22.11
CA PRO A 20 13.42 5.85 -21.75
C PRO A 20 12.08 5.14 -21.55
N LYS A 21 11.81 4.04 -22.28
CA LYS A 21 10.59 3.24 -22.08
C LYS A 21 10.58 2.53 -20.73
N THR A 22 11.72 2.01 -20.28
CA THR A 22 11.85 1.37 -18.95
C THR A 22 11.58 2.38 -17.85
N TYR A 23 12.15 3.58 -17.95
CA TYR A 23 11.90 4.66 -16.98
C TYR A 23 10.43 5.08 -16.93
N GLN A 24 9.76 5.24 -18.08
CA GLN A 24 8.34 5.60 -18.12
C GLN A 24 7.48 4.56 -17.39
N HIS A 25 7.75 3.27 -17.59
CA HIS A 25 7.01 2.20 -16.89
C HIS A 25 7.27 2.19 -15.38
N VAL A 26 8.53 2.35 -14.96
CA VAL A 26 8.88 2.40 -13.53
C VAL A 26 8.25 3.61 -12.85
N ALA A 27 8.30 4.78 -13.47
CA ALA A 27 7.66 5.99 -12.94
C ALA A 27 6.14 5.84 -12.82
N LEU A 28 5.49 5.23 -13.83
CA LEU A 28 4.06 4.97 -13.81
C LEU A 28 3.66 3.98 -12.70
N ILE A 29 4.43 2.91 -12.51
CA ILE A 29 4.19 1.94 -11.44
C ILE A 29 4.39 2.60 -10.07
N ALA A 30 5.44 3.40 -9.90
CA ALA A 30 5.67 4.15 -8.67
C ALA A 30 4.53 5.13 -8.37
N PHE A 31 4.01 5.82 -9.39
CA PHE A 31 2.85 6.69 -9.27
C PHE A 31 1.60 5.92 -8.81
N PHE A 32 1.29 4.79 -9.45
CA PHE A 32 0.15 3.96 -9.04
C PHE A 32 0.31 3.38 -7.63
N ALA A 33 1.53 2.98 -7.24
CA ALA A 33 1.80 2.49 -5.89
C ALA A 33 1.55 3.57 -4.83
N TRP A 34 1.97 4.82 -5.09
CA TRP A 34 1.70 5.94 -4.21
C TRP A 34 0.20 6.25 -4.09
N VAL A 35 -0.52 6.26 -5.22
CA VAL A 35 -1.98 6.44 -5.24
C VAL A 35 -2.68 5.33 -4.46
N GLY A 36 -2.28 4.07 -4.66
CA GLY A 36 -2.83 2.92 -3.93
C GLY A 36 -2.60 2.98 -2.43
N LEU A 37 -1.38 3.34 -2.01
CA LEU A 37 -1.02 3.52 -0.59
C LEU A 37 -1.86 4.62 0.07
N GLY A 38 -2.11 5.73 -0.62
CA GLY A 38 -2.99 6.79 -0.12
C GLY A 38 -4.48 6.41 -0.08
N ALA A 39 -4.95 5.70 -1.10
CA ALA A 39 -6.34 5.26 -1.21
C ALA A 39 -6.73 4.26 -0.11
N ASP A 40 -5.81 3.37 0.28
CA ASP A 40 -6.02 2.38 1.33
C ASP A 40 -6.35 3.04 2.69
N GLY A 41 -5.57 4.05 3.09
CA GLY A 41 -5.80 4.80 4.33
C GLY A 41 -7.08 5.63 4.30
N LEU A 42 -7.40 6.28 3.18
CA LEU A 42 -8.64 7.04 2.99
C LEU A 42 -9.88 6.14 3.08
N SER A 43 -9.85 4.98 2.42
CA SER A 43 -10.95 4.00 2.46
C SER A 43 -11.18 3.46 3.88
N SER A 44 -10.10 3.08 4.58
CA SER A 44 -10.18 2.57 5.95
C SER A 44 -10.75 3.61 6.93
N SER A 45 -10.42 4.90 6.72
CA SER A 45 -10.90 6.00 7.58
C SER A 45 -12.37 6.34 7.37
N CYS A 46 -12.93 6.12 6.17
CA CYS A 46 -14.34 6.39 5.87
C CYS A 46 -15.27 5.28 6.35
N TYR A 47 -14.85 4.02 6.30
CA TYR A 47 -15.72 2.88 6.64
C TYR A 47 -15.42 2.26 8.00
N GLY A 48 -14.15 2.21 8.42
CA GLY A 48 -13.75 1.54 9.66
C GLY A 48 -14.39 2.15 10.92
N PRO A 49 -14.26 3.46 11.16
CA PRO A 49 -14.82 4.10 12.35
C PRO A 49 -16.35 4.03 12.42
N GLU A 50 -17.03 4.18 11.29
CA GLU A 50 -18.50 4.13 11.23
C GLU A 50 -19.02 2.72 11.47
N GLU A 51 -18.47 1.71 10.80
CA GLU A 51 -18.84 0.31 11.04
C GLU A 51 -18.51 -0.13 12.48
N ALA A 52 -17.38 0.32 13.03
CA ALA A 52 -17.03 0.05 14.41
C ALA A 52 -18.01 0.71 15.39
N PHE A 53 -18.48 1.93 15.10
CA PHE A 53 -19.51 2.62 15.89
C PHE A 53 -20.86 1.90 15.82
N ILE A 54 -21.29 1.48 14.63
CA ILE A 54 -22.54 0.74 14.43
C ILE A 54 -22.50 -0.59 15.19
N ALA A 55 -21.36 -1.29 15.20
CA ALA A 55 -21.16 -2.54 15.91
C ALA A 55 -21.34 -2.44 17.44
N LEU A 56 -21.23 -1.25 18.03
CA LEU A 56 -21.50 -1.05 19.47
C LEU A 56 -22.98 -1.26 19.83
N GLY A 57 -23.91 -1.01 18.91
CA GLY A 57 -25.34 -1.14 19.15
C GLY A 57 -25.81 -0.38 20.39
N SER A 58 -26.37 -1.09 21.37
CA SER A 58 -26.86 -0.54 22.65
C SER A 58 -25.74 -0.04 23.59
N HIS A 59 -24.48 -0.34 23.31
CA HIS A 59 -23.34 0.00 24.16
C HIS A 59 -22.65 1.30 23.73
N SER A 60 -23.39 2.29 23.23
CA SER A 60 -22.83 3.53 22.68
C SER A 60 -22.01 4.34 23.70
N TYR A 61 -22.17 4.09 25.01
CA TYR A 61 -21.32 4.66 26.05
C TYR A 61 -19.84 4.28 25.91
N LEU A 62 -19.54 3.18 25.21
CA LEU A 62 -18.18 2.75 24.90
C LEU A 62 -17.57 3.47 23.69
N ALA A 63 -18.35 4.26 22.94
CA ALA A 63 -17.87 4.92 21.72
C ALA A 63 -16.68 5.85 21.96
N PHE A 64 -16.63 6.51 23.12
CA PHE A 64 -15.49 7.35 23.49
C PHE A 64 -14.20 6.52 23.66
N TYR A 65 -14.29 5.37 24.32
CA TYR A 65 -13.16 4.46 24.47
C TYR A 65 -12.74 3.86 23.13
N LEU A 66 -13.70 3.53 22.26
CA LEU A 66 -13.43 3.08 20.90
C LEU A 66 -12.65 4.14 20.11
N ALA A 67 -13.08 5.41 20.13
CA ALA A 67 -12.41 6.49 19.42
C ALA A 67 -10.96 6.69 19.90
N ILE A 68 -10.74 6.64 21.23
CA ILE A 68 -9.39 6.72 21.81
C ILE A 68 -8.55 5.52 21.38
N ALA A 69 -9.10 4.30 21.45
CA ALA A 69 -8.38 3.10 21.06
C ALA A 69 -7.95 3.15 19.59
N THR A 70 -8.83 3.56 18.68
CA THR A 70 -8.52 3.74 17.25
C THR A 70 -7.46 4.82 17.02
N ALA A 71 -7.58 5.98 17.67
CA ALA A 71 -6.57 7.03 17.54
C ALA A 71 -5.20 6.58 18.06
N PHE A 72 -5.19 5.86 19.18
CA PHE A 72 -3.98 5.33 19.80
C PHE A 72 -3.28 4.29 18.92
N THR A 73 -4.02 3.36 18.29
CA THR A 73 -3.43 2.37 17.38
C THR A 73 -2.84 3.03 16.13
N VAL A 74 -3.56 3.97 15.52
CA VAL A 74 -3.05 4.75 14.38
C VAL A 74 -1.74 5.46 14.74
N PHE A 75 -1.68 6.07 15.92
CA PHE A 75 -0.49 6.76 16.41
C PHE A 75 0.70 5.81 16.61
N ILE A 76 0.47 4.64 17.23
CA ILE A 76 1.50 3.61 17.41
C ILE A 76 2.06 3.16 16.06
N ILE A 77 1.17 2.84 15.11
CA ILE A 77 1.57 2.37 13.78
C ILE A 77 2.34 3.47 13.04
N SER A 78 1.89 4.72 13.11
CA SER A 78 2.56 5.86 12.49
C SER A 78 3.97 6.10 13.06
N ILE A 79 4.14 6.00 14.38
CA ILE A 79 5.46 6.08 15.01
C ILE A 79 6.35 4.93 14.55
N ALA A 80 5.83 3.69 14.54
CA ALA A 80 6.59 2.52 14.13
C ALA A 80 7.09 2.63 12.67
N TYR A 81 6.24 3.12 11.76
CA TYR A 81 6.65 3.38 10.37
C TYR A 81 7.68 4.50 10.25
N SER A 82 7.65 5.51 11.14
CA SER A 82 8.61 6.61 11.10
C SER A 82 10.02 6.20 11.55
N GLN A 83 10.19 5.01 12.13
CA GLN A 83 11.49 4.49 12.57
C GLN A 83 12.24 3.70 11.50
N VAL A 84 11.59 3.39 10.36
CA VAL A 84 12.13 2.62 9.24
C VAL A 84 12.43 3.56 8.08
#